data_AF-A0A938SPK0-F1
#
_entry.id   AF-A0A938SPK0-F1
#
_cell.length_a   1.000
_cell.length_b   1.000
_cell.length_c   1.000
_cell.angle_alpha   90.00
_cell.angle_beta   90.00
_cell.angle_gamma   90.00
#
_symmetry.space_group_name_H-M   'P 1'
#
loop_
_entity.id
_entity.type
_entity.pdbx_description
1 polymer ?
#
loop_
_entity_poly.entity_id
_entity_poly.type
_entity_poly.pdbx_seq_one_letter_code
_entity_poly.pdbx_strand_id
1 'polypeptide(L)'
;MAFLSRRQFLTTTAGVSASGLLAGHCQGLLIDSPAARPSADPPQPDCQRWMWIELIGFDNQKADLGVADFLDNAGFVPDGLALLFASADFVHTHQGLDQAVVFPPDYCSYGGKPYNMERSRQAWTNWQLKGLVDRLRQRGIQVYFTLFNLYVSVIDGVVYRSPWCDSHPELMEYTRDGVSAQCLSPIKRLADGSYYEDLLVKCVTSVARDYGFDGVHAADGYSSPRLPIWMADYSDDVVSQFTETMGVVLPDEIAPQAAAPAPPARIAARADHIWKTLRREWCEFYARRFERLFEKVCRAMHGDGRQVILNNAWTRDPMEAYDRWGIDYRRLAKTGVDKFVMETVGAGVSIGAESGFEADPRFDMNFMLAFTKAAIPDMPLLCLNATGDSTENWDVLNHAPPVSEREIATLGHMFLQDAEGFRHASAGPLVCLADGITRSQWRWLRENWQAAYERRPGRVLGATVVWSEAALEAEIADYPPRRVLTRHKIASELQRRGGPLQVVARIEHLDATRGCLLVPRPELLPPAELSRVLDYPHGPVVTIGRQAATLPAPDLSFADGPGPEQ
;
A
#
# COMPACT_ATOMS: atom_id res chain seq x y z
N MET A 1 -5.31 -25.73 7.11
CA MET A 1 -5.65 -24.36 7.52
C MET A 1 -4.59 -23.45 6.95
N ALA A 2 -4.74 -23.09 5.68
CA ALA A 2 -3.96 -22.04 5.07
C ALA A 2 -4.90 -20.83 5.09
N PHE A 3 -4.51 -19.72 5.71
CA PHE A 3 -4.85 -18.43 5.09
C PHE A 3 -4.54 -18.61 3.61
N LEU A 4 -5.44 -18.22 2.71
CA LEU A 4 -5.12 -18.26 1.28
C LEU A 4 -3.82 -17.47 1.12
N SER A 5 -2.71 -18.19 1.04
CA SER A 5 -1.40 -17.60 0.88
C SER A 5 -1.47 -16.80 -0.41
N ARG A 6 -0.86 -15.62 -0.44
CA ARG A 6 -0.57 -14.83 -1.65
C ARG A 6 0.10 -15.67 -2.78
N ARG A 7 0.42 -16.94 -2.55
CA ARG A 7 0.77 -17.98 -3.53
C ARG A 7 -0.21 -18.16 -4.70
N GLN A 8 -1.51 -17.86 -4.56
CA GLN A 8 -2.44 -17.81 -5.70
C GLN A 8 -2.40 -16.49 -6.47
N PHE A 9 -1.60 -15.53 -6.02
CA PHE A 9 -1.65 -14.13 -6.43
C PHE A 9 -0.53 -13.71 -7.41
N LEU A 10 0.50 -14.55 -7.61
CA LEU A 10 1.71 -14.21 -8.38
C LEU A 10 2.11 -15.20 -9.49
N THR A 11 1.30 -16.20 -9.84
CA THR A 11 1.61 -17.03 -11.03
C THR A 11 1.21 -16.33 -12.33
N THR A 12 2.10 -15.48 -12.84
CA THR A 12 2.29 -15.28 -14.28
C THR A 12 3.76 -14.90 -14.54
N THR A 13 4.43 -15.73 -15.34
CA THR A 13 5.76 -15.55 -15.96
C THR A 13 7.01 -15.58 -15.07
N ALA A 14 7.73 -16.71 -15.08
CA ALA A 14 9.11 -16.84 -15.58
C ALA A 14 9.77 -18.14 -15.08
N GLY A 15 10.07 -19.05 -16.02
CA GLY A 15 11.03 -20.12 -15.84
C GLY A 15 12.33 -19.81 -16.58
N VAL A 16 13.45 -20.14 -15.95
CA VAL A 16 14.73 -20.65 -16.47
C VAL A 16 15.87 -20.11 -15.59
N SER A 17 16.44 -21.03 -14.80
CA SER A 17 17.63 -20.81 -13.99
C SER A 17 18.89 -20.95 -14.85
N ALA A 18 19.89 -20.11 -14.61
CA ALA A 18 21.26 -20.40 -15.02
C ALA A 18 22.22 -19.96 -13.90
N SER A 19 22.79 -20.94 -13.21
CA SER A 19 23.84 -20.78 -12.21
C SER A 19 25.21 -20.68 -12.88
N GLY A 20 26.09 -19.82 -12.35
CA GLY A 20 27.48 -19.74 -12.80
C GLY A 20 28.35 -18.81 -11.93
N LEU A 21 28.95 -19.41 -10.90
CA LEU A 21 30.16 -19.06 -10.15
C LEU A 21 30.92 -17.77 -10.49
N LEU A 22 31.32 -17.01 -9.45
CA LEU A 22 32.71 -16.62 -9.21
C LEU A 22 32.87 -16.06 -7.77
N ALA A 23 33.65 -16.75 -6.95
CA ALA A 23 34.12 -16.30 -5.64
C ALA A 23 35.44 -15.53 -5.82
N GLY A 24 35.55 -14.35 -5.22
CA GLY A 24 36.77 -13.55 -5.17
C GLY A 24 36.96 -12.98 -3.77
N HIS A 25 37.96 -13.49 -3.07
CA HIS A 25 38.41 -13.02 -1.76
C HIS A 25 38.99 -11.59 -1.85
N CYS A 26 38.52 -10.69 -0.99
CA CYS A 26 39.25 -9.46 -0.65
C CYS A 26 39.66 -9.50 0.82
N GLN A 27 40.98 -9.62 1.03
CA GLN A 27 41.64 -9.52 2.33
C GLN A 27 41.53 -8.11 2.90
N GLY A 28 41.36 -8.05 4.22
CA GLY A 28 41.13 -6.83 4.97
C GLY A 28 42.34 -5.90 5.10
N LEU A 29 42.02 -4.63 5.30
CA LEU A 29 42.91 -3.61 5.84
C LEU A 29 42.24 -3.08 7.12
N LEU A 30 42.80 -3.48 8.27
CA LEU A 30 42.53 -2.90 9.58
C LEU A 30 43.10 -1.48 9.62
N ILE A 31 42.23 -0.49 9.84
CA ILE A 31 42.63 0.86 10.20
C ILE A 31 42.20 1.07 11.66
N ASP A 32 43.18 1.25 12.54
CA ASP A 32 42.97 1.63 13.94
C ASP A 32 42.28 2.99 14.02
N SER A 33 41.14 3.05 14.71
CA SER A 33 40.38 4.27 14.95
C SER A 33 40.56 4.73 16.40
N PRO A 34 40.99 5.98 16.66
CA PRO A 34 41.21 6.48 18.01
C PRO A 34 39.87 6.74 18.72
N ALA A 35 39.85 6.44 20.02
CA ALA A 35 38.68 6.50 20.91
C ALA A 35 37.83 7.77 20.73
N ALA A 36 36.58 7.57 20.29
CA ALA A 36 35.59 8.63 20.16
C ALA A 36 35.08 9.07 21.54
N ARG A 37 35.09 10.39 21.76
CA ARG A 37 34.33 11.07 22.82
C ARG A 37 32.84 10.72 22.70
N PRO A 38 32.05 10.74 23.79
CA PRO A 38 30.62 10.49 23.71
C PRO A 38 29.99 11.53 22.77
N SER A 39 29.56 11.08 21.58
CA SER A 39 28.99 11.94 20.56
C SER A 39 27.62 12.43 21.04
N ALA A 40 27.32 13.69 20.73
CA ALA A 40 25.95 14.20 20.70
C ALA A 40 25.05 13.22 19.93
N ASP A 41 23.76 13.17 20.29
CA ASP A 41 22.78 12.33 19.58
C ASP A 41 22.94 12.54 18.07
N PRO A 42 23.00 11.45 17.28
CA PRO A 42 23.17 11.57 15.84
C PRO A 42 22.03 12.43 15.26
N PRO A 43 22.33 13.26 14.24
CA PRO A 43 21.33 14.12 13.63
C PRO A 43 20.13 13.30 13.16
N GLN A 44 18.94 13.86 13.35
CA GLN A 44 17.71 13.22 12.91
C GLN A 44 17.62 13.19 11.38
N PRO A 45 17.17 12.08 10.76
CA PRO A 45 16.94 12.03 9.31
C PRO A 45 15.98 13.12 8.83
N ASP A 46 16.21 13.69 7.64
CA ASP A 46 15.32 14.66 6.97
C ASP A 46 14.12 13.96 6.30
N CYS A 47 13.37 13.20 7.09
CA CYS A 47 12.17 12.49 6.66
C CYS A 47 11.20 12.28 7.83
N GLN A 48 9.93 12.00 7.51
CA GLN A 48 8.97 11.53 8.51
C GLN A 48 9.35 10.11 8.95
N ARG A 49 9.17 9.78 10.23
CA ARG A 49 9.42 8.44 10.78
C ARG A 49 8.16 7.97 11.49
N TRP A 50 7.51 7.00 10.86
CA TRP A 50 6.26 6.45 11.34
C TRP A 50 6.45 5.03 11.82
N MET A 51 5.56 4.58 12.68
CA MET A 51 5.53 3.22 13.19
C MET A 51 4.14 2.64 13.06
N TRP A 52 4.05 1.37 12.67
CA TRP A 52 2.82 0.61 12.73
C TRP A 52 3.06 -0.56 13.68
N ILE A 53 2.30 -0.61 14.76
CA ILE A 53 2.62 -1.47 15.91
C ILE A 53 1.36 -2.00 16.58
N GLU A 54 1.46 -3.20 17.13
CA GLU A 54 0.41 -3.84 17.91
C GLU A 54 0.48 -3.42 19.39
N LEU A 55 -0.58 -3.67 20.16
CA LEU A 55 -0.56 -3.37 21.61
C LEU A 55 0.48 -4.19 22.39
N ILE A 56 0.85 -5.38 21.90
CA ILE A 56 1.91 -6.22 22.49
C ILE A 56 3.30 -5.55 22.48
N GLY A 57 3.50 -4.50 21.68
CA GLY A 57 4.71 -3.67 21.76
C GLY A 57 4.81 -2.85 23.06
N PHE A 58 3.69 -2.64 23.75
CA PHE A 58 3.59 -1.84 24.97
C PHE A 58 3.33 -2.71 26.21
N ASP A 59 3.57 -2.17 27.40
CA ASP A 59 3.49 -2.93 28.66
C ASP A 59 2.41 -2.32 29.57
N ASN A 60 1.23 -2.92 29.57
CA ASN A 60 0.07 -2.40 30.29
C ASN A 60 0.15 -2.53 31.82
N GLN A 61 1.20 -3.16 32.34
CA GLN A 61 1.49 -3.28 33.77
C GLN A 61 2.31 -2.09 34.30
N LYS A 62 2.93 -1.31 33.41
CA LYS A 62 3.68 -0.10 33.78
C LYS A 62 2.76 1.10 33.91
N ALA A 63 3.12 2.04 34.78
CA ALA A 63 2.32 3.23 35.07
C ALA A 63 2.13 4.15 33.85
N ASP A 64 3.09 4.18 32.93
CA ASP A 64 3.04 4.89 31.65
C ASP A 64 2.74 3.97 30.45
N LEU A 65 2.33 2.73 30.75
CA LEU A 65 2.01 1.69 29.77
C LEU A 65 3.21 1.29 28.88
N GLY A 66 4.45 1.53 29.35
CA GLY A 66 5.68 1.14 28.65
C GLY A 66 6.10 2.10 27.53
N VAL A 67 5.49 3.28 27.43
CA VAL A 67 5.82 4.28 26.40
C VAL A 67 7.25 4.79 26.55
N ALA A 68 7.72 5.08 27.76
CA ALA A 68 9.08 5.55 27.98
C ALA A 68 10.12 4.53 27.51
N ASP A 69 9.96 3.27 27.92
CA ASP A 69 10.91 2.21 27.54
C ASP A 69 10.94 1.98 26.03
N PHE A 70 9.78 2.01 25.38
CA PHE A 70 9.68 1.88 23.93
C PHE A 70 10.44 2.99 23.20
N LEU A 71 10.20 4.26 23.59
CA LEU A 71 10.87 5.41 22.97
C LEU A 71 12.36 5.46 23.29
N ASP A 72 12.74 5.08 24.51
CA ASP A 72 14.15 4.99 24.89
C ASP A 72 14.85 3.91 24.06
N ASN A 73 14.21 2.76 23.82
CA ASN A 73 14.73 1.70 22.96
C ASN A 73 14.83 2.15 21.49
N ALA A 74 13.80 2.79 20.95
CA ALA A 74 13.83 3.37 19.60
C ALA A 74 14.92 4.45 19.46
N GLY A 75 15.16 5.22 20.53
CA GLY A 75 16.14 6.29 20.59
C GLY A 75 15.70 7.58 19.89
N PHE A 76 14.43 7.69 19.51
CA PHE A 76 13.83 8.90 18.92
C PHE A 76 12.32 8.93 19.21
N VAL A 77 11.70 10.09 19.00
CA VAL A 77 10.25 10.25 19.02
C VAL A 77 9.73 10.17 17.58
N PRO A 78 8.86 9.19 17.24
CA PRO A 78 8.30 9.10 15.89
C PRO A 78 7.33 10.26 15.63
N ASP A 79 7.19 10.64 14.36
CA ASP A 79 6.26 11.69 13.93
C ASP A 79 4.81 11.20 13.99
N GLY A 80 4.59 9.90 13.71
CA GLY A 80 3.29 9.26 13.82
C GLY A 80 3.37 7.77 14.17
N LEU A 81 2.32 7.26 14.79
CA LEU A 81 2.20 5.87 15.21
C LEU A 81 0.78 5.36 14.95
N ALA A 82 0.65 4.28 14.19
CA ALA A 82 -0.62 3.61 13.95
C ALA A 82 -0.69 2.32 14.79
N LEU A 83 -1.73 2.18 15.60
CA LEU A 83 -1.99 0.98 16.39
C LEU A 83 -2.79 -0.03 15.55
N LEU A 84 -2.23 -1.22 15.33
CA LEU A 84 -2.84 -2.24 14.49
C LEU A 84 -4.01 -2.95 15.19
N PHE A 85 -5.23 -2.76 14.66
CA PHE A 85 -6.40 -3.58 14.96
C PHE A 85 -6.86 -4.30 13.70
N ALA A 86 -6.48 -5.57 13.58
CA ALA A 86 -6.75 -6.34 12.37
C ALA A 86 -8.22 -6.74 12.23
N SER A 87 -8.95 -6.93 13.33
CA SER A 87 -10.39 -7.19 13.26
C SER A 87 -11.16 -5.89 13.13
N ALA A 88 -12.08 -5.85 12.17
CA ALA A 88 -13.03 -4.76 12.05
C ALA A 88 -13.94 -4.64 13.27
N ASP A 89 -14.11 -5.69 14.07
CA ASP A 89 -14.90 -5.66 15.29
C ASP A 89 -14.48 -4.56 16.26
N PHE A 90 -13.20 -4.16 16.23
CA PHE A 90 -12.69 -3.10 17.10
C PHE A 90 -13.57 -1.84 17.10
N VAL A 91 -14.10 -1.44 15.93
CA VAL A 91 -15.00 -0.29 15.85
C VAL A 91 -16.48 -0.62 16.03
N HIS A 92 -16.89 -1.85 15.69
CA HIS A 92 -18.31 -2.22 15.74
C HIS A 92 -18.76 -2.68 17.13
N THR A 93 -17.85 -3.24 17.93
CA THR A 93 -18.10 -3.69 19.30
C THR A 93 -17.68 -2.65 20.34
N HIS A 94 -17.35 -1.41 19.92
CA HIS A 94 -16.95 -0.34 20.83
C HIS A 94 -18.12 0.06 21.73
N GLN A 95 -17.93 -0.04 23.05
CA GLN A 95 -18.98 0.23 24.06
C GLN A 95 -18.75 1.55 24.82
N GLY A 96 -17.87 2.42 24.32
CA GLY A 96 -17.49 3.65 25.02
C GLY A 96 -16.51 3.41 26.18
N LEU A 97 -16.42 4.39 27.07
CA LEU A 97 -15.45 4.42 28.19
C LEU A 97 -16.10 4.44 29.58
N ASP A 98 -17.42 4.28 29.68
CA ASP A 98 -18.16 4.35 30.96
C ASP A 98 -17.78 3.22 31.92
N GLN A 99 -17.39 2.06 31.37
CA GLN A 99 -16.94 0.90 32.13
C GLN A 99 -15.70 0.27 31.49
N ALA A 100 -14.88 -0.40 32.31
CA ALA A 100 -13.74 -1.16 31.84
C ALA A 100 -14.21 -2.42 31.09
N VAL A 101 -13.73 -2.57 29.86
CA VAL A 101 -13.96 -3.75 29.03
C VAL A 101 -12.60 -4.34 28.67
N VAL A 102 -12.43 -5.63 28.93
CA VAL A 102 -11.24 -6.39 28.50
C VAL A 102 -11.38 -6.69 27.02
N PHE A 103 -10.35 -6.35 26.25
CA PHE A 103 -10.32 -6.62 24.83
C PHE A 103 -10.08 -8.10 24.52
N PRO A 104 -10.64 -8.60 23.41
CA PRO A 104 -10.30 -9.92 22.93
C PRO A 104 -8.81 -9.98 22.53
N PRO A 105 -8.20 -11.18 22.53
CA PRO A 105 -6.79 -11.38 22.22
C PRO A 105 -6.30 -10.81 20.89
N ASP A 106 -7.13 -10.84 19.86
CA ASP A 106 -6.81 -10.37 18.50
C ASP A 106 -6.79 -8.85 18.35
N TYR A 107 -7.29 -8.10 19.35
CA TYR A 107 -7.07 -6.64 19.44
C TYR A 107 -5.73 -6.32 20.08
N CYS A 108 -5.21 -7.22 20.91
CA CYS A 108 -3.96 -7.02 21.64
C CYS A 108 -2.74 -7.37 20.78
N SER A 109 -2.94 -8.25 19.79
CA SER A 109 -1.93 -8.67 18.84
C SER A 109 -2.57 -9.22 17.57
N TYR A 110 -1.98 -8.98 16.41
CA TYR A 110 -2.39 -9.48 15.12
C TYR A 110 -2.57 -10.99 15.13
N GLY A 111 -3.74 -11.45 14.70
CA GLY A 111 -4.14 -12.85 14.72
C GLY A 111 -4.30 -13.44 16.12
N GLY A 112 -4.16 -12.65 17.20
CA GLY A 112 -4.09 -13.19 18.55
C GLY A 112 -2.86 -14.09 18.72
N LYS A 113 -1.67 -13.63 18.31
CA LYS A 113 -0.40 -14.31 18.66
C LYS A 113 -0.13 -14.25 20.17
N PRO A 114 0.37 -15.33 20.80
CA PRO A 114 0.51 -15.39 22.26
C PRO A 114 1.73 -14.63 22.80
N TYR A 115 2.72 -14.30 21.97
CA TYR A 115 3.94 -13.60 22.36
C TYR A 115 4.60 -12.90 21.17
N ASN A 116 5.49 -11.96 21.46
CA ASN A 116 6.50 -11.47 20.53
C ASN A 116 7.91 -11.77 21.09
N MET A 117 8.95 -11.17 20.51
CA MET A 117 10.35 -11.36 20.92
C MET A 117 10.64 -10.87 22.35
N GLU A 118 9.82 -9.98 22.91
CA GLU A 118 10.07 -9.33 24.20
C GLU A 118 9.18 -9.86 25.33
N ARG A 119 7.93 -10.20 25.02
CA ARG A 119 6.93 -10.52 26.05
C ARG A 119 5.76 -11.36 25.53
N SER A 120 5.06 -11.96 26.48
CA SER A 120 3.75 -12.57 26.24
C SER A 120 2.67 -11.51 26.05
N ARG A 121 1.64 -11.84 25.26
CA ARG A 121 0.45 -11.01 25.08
C ARG A 121 -0.21 -10.73 26.42
N GLN A 122 -0.48 -9.45 26.69
CA GLN A 122 -1.21 -9.00 27.86
C GLN A 122 -2.68 -8.77 27.51
N ALA A 123 -3.57 -8.96 28.48
CA ALA A 123 -4.97 -8.57 28.34
C ALA A 123 -5.09 -7.06 28.52
N TRP A 124 -5.44 -6.34 27.45
CA TRP A 124 -5.66 -4.90 27.47
C TRP A 124 -7.13 -4.57 27.73
N THR A 125 -7.37 -3.38 28.27
CA THR A 125 -8.71 -2.81 28.42
C THR A 125 -8.88 -1.53 27.61
N ASN A 126 -10.12 -1.14 27.33
CA ASN A 126 -10.45 0.16 26.74
C ASN A 126 -9.85 1.34 27.53
N TRP A 127 -9.87 1.32 28.86
CA TRP A 127 -9.24 2.36 29.69
C TRP A 127 -7.72 2.41 29.53
N GLN A 128 -7.05 1.26 29.43
CA GLN A 128 -5.61 1.21 29.18
C GLN A 128 -5.27 1.70 27.77
N LEU A 129 -6.08 1.39 26.75
CA LEU A 129 -5.88 1.95 25.40
C LEU A 129 -6.01 3.47 25.41
N LYS A 130 -7.04 4.02 26.07
CA LYS A 130 -7.18 5.48 26.24
C LYS A 130 -5.93 6.08 26.88
N GLY A 131 -5.46 5.44 27.96
CA GLY A 131 -4.22 5.85 28.62
C GLY A 131 -3.01 5.81 27.70
N LEU A 132 -2.87 4.76 26.88
CA LEU A 132 -1.74 4.60 25.96
C LEU A 132 -1.73 5.72 24.92
N VAL A 133 -2.87 5.99 24.30
CA VAL A 133 -3.03 7.08 23.33
C VAL A 133 -2.66 8.42 23.97
N ASP A 134 -3.15 8.71 25.18
CA ASP A 134 -2.82 9.95 25.89
C ASP A 134 -1.32 10.07 26.19
N ARG A 135 -0.66 8.99 26.62
CA ARG A 135 0.77 8.98 26.92
C ARG A 135 1.62 9.17 25.67
N LEU A 136 1.26 8.54 24.55
CA LEU A 136 1.93 8.74 23.27
C LEU A 136 1.78 10.19 22.77
N ARG A 137 0.56 10.73 22.82
CA ARG A 137 0.28 12.13 22.43
C ARG A 137 1.02 13.14 23.30
N GLN A 138 1.15 12.88 24.61
CA GLN A 138 1.94 13.72 25.53
C GLN A 138 3.42 13.81 25.12
N ARG A 139 3.94 12.84 24.35
CA ARG A 139 5.29 12.87 23.78
C ARG A 139 5.38 13.57 22.43
N GLY A 140 4.27 14.11 21.91
CA GLY A 140 4.20 14.79 20.63
C GLY A 140 3.97 13.87 19.42
N ILE A 141 3.60 12.60 19.65
CA ILE A 141 3.38 11.61 18.60
C ILE A 141 1.93 11.72 18.11
N GLN A 142 1.72 11.77 16.78
CA GLN A 142 0.38 11.63 16.21
C GLN A 142 -0.06 10.15 16.28
N VAL A 143 -1.21 9.86 16.88
CA VAL A 143 -1.63 8.48 17.14
C VAL A 143 -2.87 8.11 16.34
N TYR A 144 -2.80 7.04 15.57
CA TYR A 144 -3.87 6.53 14.73
C TYR A 144 -4.22 5.11 15.16
N PHE A 145 -5.43 4.66 14.83
CA PHE A 145 -5.75 3.25 14.84
C PHE A 145 -5.89 2.76 13.40
N THR A 146 -5.35 1.57 13.13
CA THR A 146 -5.44 0.92 11.83
C THR A 146 -6.54 -0.12 11.84
N LEU A 147 -7.27 -0.23 10.73
CA LEU A 147 -8.27 -1.26 10.51
C LEU A 147 -7.93 -2.11 9.29
N PHE A 148 -7.99 -3.43 9.46
CA PHE A 148 -8.21 -4.35 8.34
C PHE A 148 -9.66 -4.82 8.32
N ASN A 149 -10.08 -5.36 7.19
CA ASN A 149 -11.40 -5.92 7.01
C ASN A 149 -11.52 -7.38 7.50
N LEU A 150 -10.67 -7.86 8.41
CA LEU A 150 -10.78 -9.25 8.86
C LEU A 150 -12.09 -9.43 9.62
N TYR A 151 -12.84 -10.43 9.17
CA TYR A 151 -14.14 -10.82 9.73
C TYR A 151 -13.96 -11.99 10.71
N VAL A 152 -12.88 -12.75 10.56
CA VAL A 152 -12.59 -13.97 11.30
C VAL A 152 -11.11 -13.97 11.69
N SER A 153 -10.85 -14.28 12.95
CA SER A 153 -9.51 -14.41 13.53
C SER A 153 -9.18 -15.87 13.84
N VAL A 154 -7.91 -16.21 14.00
CA VAL A 154 -7.46 -17.53 14.48
C VAL A 154 -6.66 -17.33 15.76
N ILE A 155 -7.34 -17.32 16.90
CA ILE A 155 -6.74 -17.04 18.21
C ILE A 155 -6.24 -18.34 18.82
N ASP A 156 -4.95 -18.43 19.09
CA ASP A 156 -4.31 -19.59 19.71
C ASP A 156 -4.67 -20.92 19.00
N GLY A 157 -4.75 -20.87 17.66
CA GLY A 157 -5.10 -22.02 16.80
C GLY A 157 -6.59 -22.29 16.64
N VAL A 158 -7.46 -21.48 17.25
CA VAL A 158 -8.92 -21.64 17.22
C VAL A 158 -9.55 -20.52 16.40
N VAL A 159 -10.42 -20.90 15.45
CA VAL A 159 -11.19 -19.94 14.67
C VAL A 159 -12.16 -19.18 15.58
N TYR A 160 -12.08 -17.85 15.54
CA TYR A 160 -12.91 -16.93 16.31
C TYR A 160 -13.70 -16.02 15.38
N ARG A 161 -15.00 -15.92 15.63
CA ARG A 161 -15.92 -14.95 15.01
C ARG A 161 -16.59 -14.19 16.15
N SER A 162 -16.60 -12.86 16.10
CA SER A 162 -17.31 -12.10 17.13
C SER A 162 -18.82 -12.27 16.98
N PRO A 163 -19.60 -11.99 18.04
CA PRO A 163 -21.06 -11.93 17.93
C PRO A 163 -21.56 -10.89 16.92
N TRP A 164 -20.83 -9.77 16.75
CA TRP A 164 -21.22 -8.75 15.77
C TRP A 164 -21.03 -9.27 14.35
N CYS A 165 -19.88 -9.86 14.07
CA CYS A 165 -19.63 -10.58 12.83
C CYS A 165 -20.68 -11.67 12.58
N ASP A 166 -21.00 -12.54 13.54
CA ASP A 166 -21.97 -13.61 13.31
C ASP A 166 -23.41 -13.11 13.03
N SER A 167 -23.72 -11.86 13.40
CA SER A 167 -25.02 -11.23 13.15
C SER A 167 -25.12 -10.45 11.84
N HIS A 168 -24.02 -10.27 11.09
CA HIS A 168 -24.01 -9.49 9.84
C HIS A 168 -23.45 -10.24 8.62
N PRO A 169 -23.82 -11.53 8.39
CA PRO A 169 -23.24 -12.35 7.31
C PRO A 169 -23.40 -11.75 5.91
N GLU A 170 -24.34 -10.82 5.71
CA GLU A 170 -24.52 -10.08 4.46
C GLU A 170 -23.29 -9.24 4.07
N LEU A 171 -22.49 -8.79 5.04
CA LEU A 171 -21.31 -7.94 4.81
C LEU A 171 -20.06 -8.73 4.42
N MET A 172 -20.11 -10.06 4.52
CA MET A 172 -19.01 -10.96 4.17
C MET A 172 -18.65 -10.82 2.69
N GLU A 173 -17.37 -10.64 2.36
CA GLU A 173 -16.87 -10.69 1.00
C GLU A 173 -16.82 -12.13 0.49
N TYR A 174 -17.29 -12.32 -0.74
CA TYR A 174 -17.22 -13.59 -1.46
C TYR A 174 -16.30 -13.47 -2.67
N THR A 175 -15.73 -14.59 -3.07
CA THR A 175 -15.00 -14.72 -4.32
C THR A 175 -15.96 -14.82 -5.51
N ARG A 176 -15.43 -14.71 -6.72
CA ARG A 176 -16.15 -14.90 -7.98
C ARG A 176 -16.86 -16.25 -8.12
N ASP A 177 -16.45 -17.24 -7.33
CA ASP A 177 -17.03 -18.59 -7.32
C ASP A 177 -18.00 -18.80 -6.14
N GLY A 178 -18.34 -17.74 -5.40
CA GLY A 178 -19.25 -17.77 -4.25
C GLY A 178 -18.64 -18.33 -2.97
N VAL A 179 -17.31 -18.52 -2.91
CA VAL A 179 -16.60 -18.95 -1.68
C VAL A 179 -16.32 -17.73 -0.81
N SER A 180 -16.63 -17.81 0.49
CA SER A 180 -16.35 -16.74 1.45
C SER A 180 -14.85 -16.48 1.58
N ALA A 181 -14.45 -15.20 1.52
CA ALA A 181 -13.09 -14.74 1.75
C ALA A 181 -12.77 -14.54 3.25
N GLN A 182 -13.73 -14.80 4.15
CA GLN A 182 -13.62 -14.57 5.61
C GLN A 182 -13.22 -13.12 5.97
N CYS A 183 -13.61 -12.16 5.15
CA CYS A 183 -13.34 -10.73 5.30
C CYS A 183 -14.62 -9.92 5.05
N LEU A 184 -14.70 -8.68 5.56
CA LEU A 184 -15.78 -7.73 5.30
C LEU A 184 -15.56 -7.01 3.96
N SER A 185 -16.64 -6.68 3.26
CA SER A 185 -16.57 -5.73 2.16
C SER A 185 -17.14 -4.37 2.58
N PRO A 186 -16.36 -3.27 2.55
CA PRO A 186 -16.82 -1.97 3.02
C PRO A 186 -17.89 -1.33 2.11
N ILE A 187 -18.10 -1.86 0.91
CA ILE A 187 -19.03 -1.31 -0.07
C ILE A 187 -20.43 -1.95 -0.03
N LYS A 188 -20.63 -2.99 0.80
CA LYS A 188 -21.89 -3.73 0.89
C LYS A 188 -23.00 -2.98 1.60
N ARG A 189 -24.22 -3.52 1.47
CA ARG A 189 -25.41 -3.08 2.21
C ARG A 189 -25.70 -4.02 3.39
N LEU A 190 -26.25 -3.45 4.46
CA LEU A 190 -26.82 -4.19 5.59
C LEU A 190 -28.13 -4.88 5.16
N ALA A 191 -28.63 -5.80 5.98
CA ALA A 191 -29.86 -6.55 5.70
C ALA A 191 -31.10 -5.65 5.49
N ASP A 192 -31.11 -4.43 6.03
CA ASP A 192 -32.17 -3.43 5.83
C ASP A 192 -32.02 -2.61 4.52
N GLY A 193 -30.98 -2.90 3.73
CA GLY A 193 -30.67 -2.22 2.46
C GLY A 193 -29.87 -0.93 2.61
N SER A 194 -29.61 -0.46 3.84
CA SER A 194 -28.76 0.71 4.06
C SER A 194 -27.29 0.40 3.77
N TYR A 195 -26.49 1.40 3.38
CA TYR A 195 -25.08 1.17 3.10
C TYR A 195 -24.28 0.98 4.39
N TYR A 196 -23.46 -0.07 4.43
CA TYR A 196 -22.59 -0.34 5.56
C TYR A 196 -21.63 0.82 5.86
N GLU A 197 -21.14 1.51 4.83
CA GLU A 197 -20.28 2.69 5.00
C GLU A 197 -20.88 3.78 5.91
N ASP A 198 -22.22 3.91 5.98
CA ASP A 198 -22.88 4.89 6.84
C ASP A 198 -22.84 4.49 8.33
N LEU A 199 -22.85 3.18 8.62
CA LEU A 199 -22.60 2.66 9.96
C LEU A 199 -21.12 2.78 10.31
N LEU A 200 -20.24 2.35 9.40
CA LEU A 200 -18.79 2.38 9.59
C LEU A 200 -18.28 3.78 9.95
N VAL A 201 -18.74 4.81 9.24
CA VAL A 201 -18.35 6.21 9.52
C VAL A 201 -18.67 6.61 10.95
N LYS A 202 -19.85 6.22 11.47
CA LYS A 202 -20.25 6.51 12.86
C LYS A 202 -19.34 5.78 13.85
N CYS A 203 -19.10 4.49 13.63
CA CYS A 203 -18.27 3.64 14.49
C CYS A 203 -16.82 4.15 14.55
N VAL A 204 -16.20 4.40 13.40
CA VAL A 204 -14.82 4.92 13.28
C VAL A 204 -14.68 6.27 13.98
N THR A 205 -15.64 7.19 13.77
CA THR A 205 -15.60 8.52 14.40
C THR A 205 -15.76 8.42 15.92
N SER A 206 -16.65 7.55 16.42
CA SER A 206 -16.84 7.34 17.85
C SER A 206 -15.56 6.83 18.53
N VAL A 207 -14.93 5.81 17.94
CA VAL A 207 -13.66 5.26 18.44
C VAL A 207 -12.57 6.33 18.43
N ALA A 208 -12.44 7.07 17.32
CA ALA A 208 -11.44 8.13 17.21
C ALA A 208 -11.61 9.18 18.31
N ARG A 209 -12.87 9.56 18.61
CA ARG A 209 -13.20 10.55 19.63
C ARG A 209 -12.94 10.05 21.04
N ASP A 210 -13.44 8.88 21.38
CA ASP A 210 -13.41 8.37 22.74
C ASP A 210 -11.97 8.09 23.20
N TYR A 211 -11.18 7.42 22.35
CA TYR A 211 -9.77 7.15 22.65
C TYR A 211 -8.85 8.35 22.42
N GLY A 212 -9.31 9.38 21.70
CA GLY A 212 -8.52 10.57 21.40
C GLY A 212 -7.47 10.34 20.31
N PHE A 213 -7.74 9.50 19.31
CA PHE A 213 -6.84 9.27 18.17
C PHE A 213 -6.79 10.47 17.22
N ASP A 214 -5.61 10.86 16.73
CA ASP A 214 -5.45 11.89 15.70
C ASP A 214 -6.08 11.50 14.35
N GLY A 215 -6.38 10.22 14.14
CA GLY A 215 -7.05 9.78 12.92
C GLY A 215 -7.27 8.28 12.83
N VAL A 216 -7.70 7.87 11.63
CA VAL A 216 -7.82 6.46 11.24
C VAL A 216 -6.84 6.15 10.11
N HIS A 217 -6.24 4.98 10.16
CA HIS A 217 -5.49 4.38 9.07
C HIS A 217 -6.30 3.22 8.48
N ALA A 218 -6.99 3.45 7.36
CA ALA A 218 -7.66 2.37 6.65
C ALA A 218 -6.61 1.60 5.84
N ALA A 219 -6.44 0.32 6.16
CA ALA A 219 -5.46 -0.54 5.52
C ALA A 219 -6.18 -1.68 4.78
N ASP A 220 -5.58 -2.86 4.72
CA ASP A 220 -6.02 -3.96 3.87
C ASP A 220 -7.53 -4.23 3.93
N GLY A 221 -8.17 -4.18 2.76
CA GLY A 221 -9.60 -4.43 2.61
C GLY A 221 -10.51 -3.23 2.90
N TYR A 222 -10.00 -2.20 3.60
CA TYR A 222 -10.70 -0.93 3.80
C TYR A 222 -10.18 0.19 2.89
N SER A 223 -8.87 0.27 2.62
CA SER A 223 -8.29 1.22 1.64
C SER A 223 -8.56 0.82 0.19
N SER A 224 -8.69 -0.48 -0.05
CA SER A 224 -8.98 -1.13 -1.33
C SER A 224 -9.66 -2.48 -1.08
N PRO A 225 -10.30 -3.12 -2.07
CA PRO A 225 -10.81 -4.49 -1.90
C PRO A 225 -9.73 -5.46 -1.38
N ARG A 226 -10.12 -6.55 -0.72
CA ARG A 226 -9.17 -7.59 -0.26
C ARG A 226 -8.66 -8.43 -1.42
N LEU A 227 -9.53 -8.69 -2.39
CA LEU A 227 -9.22 -9.46 -3.59
C LEU A 227 -9.25 -8.57 -4.84
N PRO A 228 -8.44 -8.88 -5.88
CA PRO A 228 -8.52 -8.16 -7.14
C PRO A 228 -9.94 -8.30 -7.67
N ILE A 229 -10.49 -7.24 -8.26
CA ILE A 229 -11.92 -7.16 -8.54
C ILE A 229 -12.42 -8.17 -9.59
N TRP A 230 -11.51 -8.88 -10.27
CA TRP A 230 -11.83 -10.00 -11.16
C TRP A 230 -11.99 -11.36 -10.44
N MET A 231 -11.51 -11.46 -9.20
CA MET A 231 -11.69 -12.59 -8.28
C MET A 231 -12.63 -12.27 -7.12
N ALA A 232 -12.95 -11.00 -6.91
CA ALA A 232 -13.72 -10.51 -5.77
C ALA A 232 -15.21 -10.81 -5.92
N ASP A 233 -16.03 -9.99 -5.28
CA ASP A 233 -17.43 -10.27 -4.99
C ASP A 233 -18.38 -9.91 -6.14
N TYR A 234 -19.06 -10.93 -6.67
CA TYR A 234 -20.10 -10.81 -7.70
C TYR A 234 -21.48 -11.22 -7.16
N SER A 235 -21.70 -11.11 -5.85
CA SER A 235 -23.00 -11.34 -5.21
C SER A 235 -24.08 -10.37 -5.71
N ASP A 236 -25.33 -10.69 -5.40
CA ASP A 236 -26.48 -9.90 -5.86
C ASP A 236 -26.45 -8.45 -5.35
N ASP A 237 -25.97 -8.19 -4.13
CA ASP A 237 -25.82 -6.83 -3.60
C ASP A 237 -24.83 -5.99 -4.43
N VAL A 238 -23.59 -6.47 -4.57
CA VAL A 238 -22.54 -5.72 -5.30
C VAL A 238 -22.95 -5.49 -6.75
N VAL A 239 -23.58 -6.47 -7.38
CA VAL A 239 -23.99 -6.38 -8.79
C VAL A 239 -25.23 -5.50 -8.96
N SER A 240 -26.19 -5.51 -8.02
CA SER A 240 -27.30 -4.54 -7.99
C SER A 240 -26.74 -3.12 -7.94
N GLN A 241 -25.82 -2.86 -7.00
CA GLN A 241 -25.15 -1.56 -6.90
C GLN A 241 -24.44 -1.16 -8.20
N PHE A 242 -23.75 -2.10 -8.86
CA PHE A 242 -23.10 -1.88 -10.14
C PHE A 242 -24.08 -1.50 -11.25
N THR A 243 -25.15 -2.28 -11.44
CA THR A 243 -26.17 -2.01 -12.48
C THR A 243 -26.86 -0.66 -12.25
N GLU A 244 -27.17 -0.32 -10.99
CA GLU A 244 -27.74 0.97 -10.60
C GLU A 244 -26.78 2.13 -10.85
N THR A 245 -25.51 1.99 -10.45
CA THR A 245 -24.51 3.06 -10.52
C THR A 245 -24.06 3.33 -11.96
N MET A 246 -23.93 2.28 -12.77
CA MET A 246 -23.39 2.36 -14.13
C MET A 246 -24.48 2.42 -15.19
N GLY A 247 -25.76 2.23 -14.83
CA GLY A 247 -26.87 2.20 -15.79
C GLY A 247 -26.77 1.02 -16.78
N VAL A 248 -26.19 -0.09 -16.34
CA VAL A 248 -25.94 -1.28 -17.17
C VAL A 248 -27.07 -2.29 -16.97
N VAL A 249 -27.53 -2.89 -18.06
CA VAL A 249 -28.51 -3.98 -18.04
C VAL A 249 -27.78 -5.30 -18.29
N LEU A 250 -27.95 -6.26 -17.38
CA LEU A 250 -27.43 -7.61 -17.51
C LEU A 250 -28.50 -8.55 -18.05
N PRO A 251 -28.14 -9.61 -18.81
CA PRO A 251 -29.06 -10.68 -19.17
C PRO A 251 -29.73 -11.31 -17.94
N ASP A 252 -31.01 -11.67 -18.07
CA ASP A 252 -31.84 -12.18 -16.96
C ASP A 252 -31.23 -13.39 -16.25
N GLU A 253 -30.47 -14.22 -16.98
CA GLU A 253 -29.83 -15.43 -16.45
C GLU A 253 -28.73 -15.12 -15.43
N ILE A 254 -28.11 -13.94 -15.55
CA ILE A 254 -27.00 -13.48 -14.70
C ILE A 254 -27.30 -12.19 -13.94
N ALA A 255 -28.48 -11.57 -14.13
CA ALA A 255 -28.90 -10.41 -13.36
C ALA A 255 -29.01 -10.72 -11.85
N PRO A 256 -28.86 -9.71 -10.97
CA PRO A 256 -29.08 -9.88 -9.54
C PRO A 256 -30.56 -10.18 -9.22
N GLN A 257 -30.82 -11.02 -8.22
CA GLN A 257 -32.18 -11.40 -7.81
C GLN A 257 -32.39 -11.12 -6.32
N ALA A 258 -33.57 -10.62 -5.95
CA ALA A 258 -33.87 -10.19 -4.58
C ALA A 258 -34.30 -11.32 -3.63
N ALA A 259 -34.70 -12.49 -4.15
CA ALA A 259 -35.43 -13.49 -3.36
C ALA A 259 -34.54 -14.48 -2.60
N ALA A 260 -33.31 -14.74 -3.06
CA ALA A 260 -32.35 -15.65 -2.44
C ALA A 260 -30.94 -15.42 -3.00
N PRO A 261 -29.87 -15.76 -2.26
CA PRO A 261 -28.51 -15.70 -2.78
C PRO A 261 -28.38 -16.52 -4.08
N ALA A 262 -27.79 -15.91 -5.11
CA ALA A 262 -27.51 -16.60 -6.36
C ALA A 262 -26.68 -17.89 -6.13
N PRO A 263 -27.00 -19.00 -6.82
CA PRO A 263 -26.17 -20.20 -6.76
C PRO A 263 -24.78 -19.92 -7.33
N PRO A 264 -23.72 -20.60 -6.84
CA PRO A 264 -22.33 -20.37 -7.28
C PRO A 264 -22.12 -20.35 -8.80
N ALA A 265 -22.80 -21.23 -9.54
CA ALA A 265 -22.72 -21.29 -10.99
C ALA A 265 -23.20 -20.01 -11.69
N ARG A 266 -24.24 -19.34 -11.13
CA ARG A 266 -24.71 -18.05 -11.64
C ARG A 266 -23.71 -16.93 -11.32
N ILE A 267 -23.15 -16.92 -10.11
CA ILE A 267 -22.14 -15.95 -9.69
C ILE A 267 -20.91 -16.03 -10.62
N ALA A 268 -20.42 -17.25 -10.89
CA ALA A 268 -19.29 -17.47 -11.80
C ALA A 268 -19.60 -17.00 -13.23
N ALA A 269 -20.76 -17.37 -13.80
CA ALA A 269 -21.17 -16.94 -15.14
C ALA A 269 -21.33 -15.42 -15.25
N ARG A 270 -21.85 -14.78 -14.19
CA ARG A 270 -21.96 -13.33 -14.06
C ARG A 270 -20.58 -12.68 -14.02
N ALA A 271 -19.66 -13.22 -13.21
CA ALA A 271 -18.30 -12.73 -13.10
C ALA A 271 -17.58 -12.78 -14.45
N ASP A 272 -17.70 -13.89 -15.17
CA ASP A 272 -17.15 -14.06 -16.52
C ASP A 272 -17.72 -13.04 -17.51
N HIS A 273 -19.03 -12.83 -17.50
CA HIS A 273 -19.66 -11.84 -18.37
C HIS A 273 -19.14 -10.44 -18.06
N ILE A 274 -19.29 -9.98 -16.81
CA ILE A 274 -18.90 -8.62 -16.41
C ILE A 274 -17.41 -8.38 -16.69
N TRP A 275 -16.53 -9.30 -16.34
CA TRP A 275 -15.10 -9.12 -16.56
C TRP A 275 -14.71 -9.13 -18.04
N LYS A 276 -15.42 -9.89 -18.87
CA LYS A 276 -15.14 -9.98 -20.31
C LYS A 276 -15.70 -8.80 -21.10
N THR A 277 -16.88 -8.31 -20.76
CA THR A 277 -17.63 -7.34 -21.59
C THR A 277 -17.74 -5.95 -20.97
N LEU A 278 -17.66 -5.84 -19.64
CA LEU A 278 -17.96 -4.63 -18.87
C LEU A 278 -16.81 -4.27 -17.91
N ARG A 279 -15.58 -4.68 -18.25
CA ARG A 279 -14.42 -4.54 -17.37
C ARG A 279 -14.20 -3.09 -16.92
N ARG A 280 -14.29 -2.15 -17.85
CA ARG A 280 -14.02 -0.74 -17.57
C ARG A 280 -15.08 -0.17 -16.64
N GLU A 281 -16.34 -0.49 -16.89
CA GLU A 281 -17.48 -0.12 -16.08
C GLU A 281 -17.36 -0.71 -14.67
N TRP A 282 -16.90 -1.96 -14.56
CA TRP A 282 -16.65 -2.62 -13.28
C TRP A 282 -15.54 -1.92 -12.48
N CYS A 283 -14.42 -1.58 -13.13
CA CYS A 283 -13.34 -0.81 -12.48
C CYS A 283 -13.82 0.57 -12.02
N GLU A 284 -14.55 1.29 -12.89
CA GLU A 284 -15.11 2.63 -12.58
C GLU A 284 -16.13 2.56 -11.44
N PHE A 285 -16.95 1.51 -11.39
CA PHE A 285 -17.89 1.28 -10.29
C PHE A 285 -17.16 1.18 -8.95
N TYR A 286 -16.14 0.34 -8.85
CA TYR A 286 -15.34 0.24 -7.62
C TYR A 286 -14.68 1.58 -7.27
N ALA A 287 -14.12 2.28 -8.26
CA ALA A 287 -13.47 3.57 -8.03
C ALA A 287 -14.45 4.59 -7.43
N ARG A 288 -15.68 4.67 -7.96
CA ARG A 288 -16.75 5.52 -7.42
C ARG A 288 -17.21 5.07 -6.04
N ARG A 289 -17.27 3.76 -5.78
CA ARG A 289 -17.72 3.26 -4.47
C ARG A 289 -16.72 3.61 -3.37
N PHE A 290 -15.43 3.46 -3.63
CA PHE A 290 -14.37 3.84 -2.69
C PHE A 290 -14.24 5.37 -2.56
N GLU A 291 -14.39 6.12 -3.66
CA GLU A 291 -14.49 7.60 -3.61
C GLU A 291 -15.63 8.03 -2.67
N ARG A 292 -16.84 7.48 -2.84
CA ARG A 292 -17.99 7.82 -1.98
C ARG A 292 -17.79 7.44 -0.52
N LEU A 293 -17.22 6.26 -0.26
CA LEU A 293 -16.87 5.82 1.10
C LEU A 293 -15.93 6.83 1.76
N PHE A 294 -14.83 7.17 1.08
CA PHE A 294 -13.82 8.04 1.68
C PHE A 294 -14.21 9.51 1.69
N GLU A 295 -15.10 9.97 0.82
CA GLU A 295 -15.72 11.30 0.98
C GLU A 295 -16.47 11.40 2.32
N LYS A 296 -17.25 10.36 2.68
CA LYS A 296 -17.96 10.33 3.96
C LYS A 296 -17.02 10.22 5.16
N VAL A 297 -16.03 9.34 5.09
CA VAL A 297 -15.04 9.14 6.16
C VAL A 297 -14.22 10.41 6.38
N CYS A 298 -13.65 10.99 5.33
CA CYS A 298 -12.84 12.21 5.44
C CYS A 298 -13.68 13.36 5.96
N ARG A 299 -14.89 13.58 5.44
CA ARG A 299 -15.79 14.64 5.94
C ARG A 299 -16.08 14.51 7.44
N ALA A 300 -16.38 13.30 7.91
CA ALA A 300 -16.68 13.07 9.33
C ALA A 300 -15.44 13.27 10.22
N MET A 301 -14.30 12.71 9.81
CA MET A 301 -13.05 12.81 10.58
C MET A 301 -12.51 14.24 10.61
N HIS A 302 -12.51 14.94 9.48
CA HIS A 302 -12.08 16.34 9.38
C HIS A 302 -13.00 17.28 10.16
N GLY A 303 -14.31 16.98 10.24
CA GLY A 303 -15.26 17.71 11.08
C GLY A 303 -14.89 17.72 12.57
N ASP A 304 -14.17 16.68 13.01
CA ASP A 304 -13.63 16.54 14.37
C ASP A 304 -12.15 16.96 14.48
N GLY A 305 -11.56 17.54 13.42
CA GLY A 305 -10.14 17.93 13.37
C GLY A 305 -9.17 16.74 13.33
N ARG A 306 -9.63 15.59 12.84
CA ARG A 306 -8.85 14.34 12.75
C ARG A 306 -8.48 14.04 11.30
N GLN A 307 -7.56 13.11 11.10
CA GLN A 307 -7.01 12.77 9.78
C GLN A 307 -7.41 11.37 9.29
N VAL A 308 -7.27 11.14 7.99
CA VAL A 308 -7.51 9.86 7.32
C VAL A 308 -6.27 9.45 6.51
N ILE A 309 -5.76 8.25 6.79
CA ILE A 309 -4.60 7.67 6.12
C ILE A 309 -5.02 6.38 5.43
N LEU A 310 -4.58 6.17 4.19
CA LEU A 310 -4.90 4.94 3.44
C LEU A 310 -3.63 4.16 3.08
N ASN A 311 -3.68 2.83 3.11
CA ASN A 311 -2.74 2.05 2.29
C ASN A 311 -3.00 2.32 0.80
N ASN A 312 -1.98 2.21 -0.04
CA ASN A 312 -2.21 2.01 -1.47
C ASN A 312 -2.85 0.62 -1.70
N ALA A 313 -3.16 0.30 -2.95
CA ALA A 313 -3.86 -0.93 -3.29
C ALA A 313 -2.85 -2.04 -3.57
N TRP A 314 -2.48 -2.82 -2.55
CA TRP A 314 -1.71 -4.07 -2.68
C TRP A 314 -0.43 -3.93 -3.51
N THR A 315 0.41 -2.97 -3.17
CA THR A 315 1.71 -2.71 -3.83
C THR A 315 1.62 -2.24 -5.29
N ARG A 316 0.46 -1.76 -5.76
CA ARG A 316 0.21 -1.39 -7.17
C ARG A 316 0.42 0.08 -7.48
N ASP A 317 0.86 0.35 -8.72
CA ASP A 317 0.92 1.69 -9.31
C ASP A 317 -0.48 2.18 -9.71
N PRO A 318 -0.67 3.47 -10.06
CA PRO A 318 -1.99 4.01 -10.40
C PRO A 318 -2.74 3.24 -11.51
N MET A 319 -2.02 2.71 -12.52
CA MET A 319 -2.65 1.95 -13.60
C MET A 319 -3.14 0.60 -13.08
N GLU A 320 -2.27 -0.19 -12.44
CA GLU A 320 -2.65 -1.50 -11.92
C GLU A 320 -3.68 -1.40 -10.78
N ALA A 321 -3.63 -0.36 -9.94
CA ALA A 321 -4.61 -0.10 -8.90
C ALA A 321 -6.01 0.08 -9.48
N TYR A 322 -6.13 0.85 -10.56
CA TYR A 322 -7.41 1.04 -11.23
C TYR A 322 -7.88 -0.25 -11.92
N ASP A 323 -7.04 -0.84 -12.77
CA ASP A 323 -7.40 -1.96 -13.66
C ASP A 323 -7.58 -3.32 -12.93
N ARG A 324 -6.95 -3.49 -11.77
CA ARG A 324 -7.00 -4.74 -10.98
C ARG A 324 -7.79 -4.63 -9.69
N TRP A 325 -7.88 -3.43 -9.10
CA TRP A 325 -8.51 -3.21 -7.79
C TRP A 325 -9.64 -2.21 -7.82
N GLY A 326 -9.87 -1.52 -8.93
CA GLY A 326 -10.88 -0.48 -9.03
C GLY A 326 -10.59 0.70 -8.10
N ILE A 327 -9.31 1.05 -7.91
CA ILE A 327 -8.88 2.16 -7.05
C ILE A 327 -8.23 3.24 -7.89
N ASP A 328 -8.75 4.46 -7.79
CA ASP A 328 -8.15 5.66 -8.37
C ASP A 328 -7.59 6.56 -7.25
N TYR A 329 -6.27 6.56 -7.10
CA TYR A 329 -5.61 7.37 -6.07
C TYR A 329 -5.85 8.88 -6.22
N ARG A 330 -6.10 9.38 -7.43
CA ARG A 330 -6.38 10.81 -7.64
C ARG A 330 -7.75 11.19 -7.12
N ARG A 331 -8.74 10.32 -7.27
CA ARG A 331 -10.08 10.51 -6.68
C ARG A 331 -10.01 10.47 -5.17
N LEU A 332 -9.32 9.47 -4.61
CA LEU A 332 -9.13 9.36 -3.17
C LEU A 332 -8.35 10.54 -2.58
N ALA A 333 -7.35 11.08 -3.27
CA ALA A 333 -6.68 12.30 -2.82
C ALA A 333 -7.63 13.51 -2.79
N LYS A 334 -8.58 13.61 -3.73
CA LYS A 334 -9.58 14.69 -3.79
C LYS A 334 -10.64 14.61 -2.69
N THR A 335 -10.87 13.44 -2.08
CA THR A 335 -11.83 13.32 -0.97
C THR A 335 -11.34 13.94 0.34
N GLY A 336 -10.04 14.25 0.43
CA GLY A 336 -9.41 14.80 1.64
C GLY A 336 -8.54 13.81 2.39
N VAL A 337 -8.17 12.67 1.81
CA VAL A 337 -7.15 11.78 2.40
C VAL A 337 -5.88 12.56 2.71
N ASP A 338 -5.34 12.41 3.92
CA ASP A 338 -4.23 13.22 4.41
C ASP A 338 -2.87 12.63 4.01
N LYS A 339 -2.77 11.30 3.94
CA LYS A 339 -1.54 10.57 3.61
C LYS A 339 -1.85 9.22 2.97
N PHE A 340 -0.91 8.73 2.17
CA PHE A 340 -0.89 7.33 1.75
C PHE A 340 0.29 6.59 2.35
N VAL A 341 0.05 5.35 2.75
CA VAL A 341 1.07 4.36 3.08
C VAL A 341 1.27 3.48 1.86
N MET A 342 2.44 3.57 1.25
CA MET A 342 2.85 2.75 0.12
C MET A 342 3.35 1.41 0.66
N GLU A 343 2.61 0.35 0.39
CA GLU A 343 2.97 -1.02 0.72
C GLU A 343 4.20 -1.46 -0.08
N THR A 344 5.37 -1.10 0.44
CA THR A 344 6.70 -1.31 -0.16
C THR A 344 7.43 -2.41 0.61
N VAL A 345 6.81 -3.58 0.72
CA VAL A 345 7.29 -4.74 1.50
C VAL A 345 8.28 -5.63 0.73
N GLY A 346 9.04 -5.04 -0.20
CA GLY A 346 9.84 -5.78 -1.16
C GLY A 346 10.99 -6.54 -0.52
N ALA A 347 11.55 -6.04 0.59
CA ALA A 347 12.56 -6.76 1.34
C ALA A 347 12.04 -8.07 1.96
N GLY A 348 10.80 -8.07 2.48
CA GLY A 348 10.15 -9.29 2.96
C GLY A 348 9.90 -10.30 1.83
N VAL A 349 9.34 -9.84 0.71
CA VAL A 349 9.11 -10.69 -0.48
C VAL A 349 10.42 -11.29 -1.00
N SER A 350 11.51 -10.53 -0.97
CA SER A 350 12.83 -10.97 -1.45
C SER A 350 13.43 -12.11 -0.63
N ILE A 351 12.98 -12.32 0.61
CA ILE A 351 13.45 -13.40 1.49
C ILE A 351 12.42 -14.53 1.64
N GLY A 352 11.36 -14.53 0.83
CA GLY A 352 10.35 -15.59 0.86
C GLY A 352 9.30 -15.45 1.96
N ALA A 353 9.08 -14.25 2.52
CA ALA A 353 7.98 -13.97 3.45
C ALA A 353 6.61 -14.44 2.91
N GLU A 354 6.47 -14.40 1.59
CA GLU A 354 5.28 -14.79 0.84
C GLU A 354 5.13 -16.30 0.69
N SER A 355 5.04 -17.04 1.80
CA SER A 355 4.88 -18.50 1.80
C SER A 355 6.00 -19.23 1.04
N GLY A 356 7.23 -18.72 1.13
CA GLY A 356 8.42 -19.25 0.47
C GLY A 356 8.60 -18.81 -0.98
N PHE A 357 7.80 -17.87 -1.50
CA PHE A 357 8.01 -17.30 -2.82
C PHE A 357 9.04 -16.16 -2.76
N GLU A 358 10.20 -16.38 -3.36
CA GLU A 358 11.26 -15.37 -3.51
C GLU A 358 11.11 -14.63 -4.83
N ALA A 359 10.98 -13.31 -4.77
CA ALA A 359 11.06 -12.42 -5.93
C ALA A 359 11.73 -11.09 -5.53
N ASP A 360 12.34 -10.39 -6.49
CA ASP A 360 12.87 -9.03 -6.28
C ASP A 360 11.90 -7.98 -6.86
N PRO A 361 10.83 -7.58 -6.15
CA PRO A 361 9.84 -6.62 -6.65
C PRO A 361 10.34 -5.17 -6.59
N ARG A 362 11.57 -4.93 -6.11
CA ARG A 362 12.13 -3.60 -5.83
C ARG A 362 11.92 -2.61 -6.96
N PHE A 363 12.22 -2.99 -8.20
CA PHE A 363 12.11 -2.08 -9.35
C PHE A 363 10.65 -1.74 -9.67
N ASP A 364 9.74 -2.71 -9.54
CA ASP A 364 8.31 -2.47 -9.67
C ASP A 364 7.83 -1.54 -8.54
N MET A 365 8.33 -1.71 -7.31
CA MET A 365 7.99 -0.85 -6.16
C MET A 365 8.54 0.58 -6.29
N ASN A 366 9.75 0.76 -6.83
CA ASN A 366 10.34 2.07 -7.10
C ASN A 366 9.46 2.88 -8.05
N PHE A 367 9.05 2.29 -9.16
CA PHE A 367 8.18 2.98 -10.12
C PHE A 367 6.73 3.07 -9.67
N MET A 368 6.25 2.14 -8.85
CA MET A 368 4.96 2.27 -8.19
C MET A 368 4.95 3.51 -7.29
N LEU A 369 5.98 3.71 -6.46
CA LEU A 369 6.14 4.91 -5.65
C LEU A 369 6.22 6.17 -6.52
N ALA A 370 7.11 6.17 -7.51
CA ALA A 370 7.37 7.36 -8.33
C ALA A 370 6.16 7.75 -9.19
N PHE A 371 5.44 6.79 -9.78
CA PHE A 371 4.24 7.06 -10.57
C PHE A 371 3.05 7.43 -9.70
N THR A 372 2.93 6.85 -8.50
CA THR A 372 1.92 7.30 -7.53
C THR A 372 2.20 8.73 -7.11
N LYS A 373 3.45 9.08 -6.78
CA LYS A 373 3.81 10.47 -6.48
C LYS A 373 3.51 11.39 -7.65
N ALA A 374 3.84 11.00 -8.88
CA ALA A 374 3.51 11.80 -10.05
C ALA A 374 1.99 12.00 -10.20
N ALA A 375 1.16 11.00 -9.91
CA ALA A 375 -0.30 11.11 -9.98
C ALA A 375 -0.90 12.03 -8.89
N ILE A 376 -0.30 12.07 -7.70
CA ILE A 376 -0.75 12.85 -6.54
C ILE A 376 0.43 13.62 -5.90
N PRO A 377 0.96 14.65 -6.59
CA PRO A 377 2.29 15.25 -6.31
C PRO A 377 2.41 15.88 -4.93
N ASP A 378 1.33 16.36 -4.34
CA ASP A 378 1.35 17.03 -3.04
C ASP A 378 1.03 16.10 -1.87
N MET A 379 0.62 14.86 -2.18
CA MET A 379 0.30 13.87 -1.15
C MET A 379 1.58 13.35 -0.47
N PRO A 380 1.65 13.35 0.88
CA PRO A 380 2.70 12.62 1.59
C PRO A 380 2.53 11.11 1.40
N LEU A 381 3.60 10.45 0.93
CA LEU A 381 3.66 9.00 0.72
C LEU A 381 4.65 8.37 1.71
N LEU A 382 4.18 7.57 2.64
CA LEU A 382 5.02 6.85 3.61
C LEU A 382 5.30 5.44 3.10
N CYS A 383 6.56 5.02 3.04
CA CYS A 383 6.91 3.69 2.56
C CYS A 383 6.95 2.69 3.72
N LEU A 384 6.19 1.58 3.63
CA LEU A 384 6.36 0.48 4.57
C LEU A 384 7.81 -0.03 4.54
N ASN A 385 8.53 0.12 5.65
CA ASN A 385 9.82 -0.49 5.86
C ASN A 385 9.59 -1.86 6.49
N ALA A 386 9.80 -2.94 5.73
CA ALA A 386 9.71 -4.30 6.26
C ALA A 386 10.83 -4.54 7.29
N THR A 387 10.48 -5.03 8.47
CA THR A 387 11.43 -5.34 9.55
C THR A 387 11.33 -6.79 9.97
N GLY A 388 10.25 -7.20 10.63
CA GLY A 388 9.91 -8.58 10.92
C GLY A 388 8.42 -8.72 11.18
N ASP A 389 7.89 -9.92 10.96
CA ASP A 389 6.53 -10.29 11.27
C ASP A 389 6.54 -11.67 11.93
N SER A 390 6.32 -11.68 13.24
CA SER A 390 6.24 -12.92 14.02
C SER A 390 4.97 -13.72 13.75
N THR A 391 3.90 -13.08 13.24
CA THR A 391 2.65 -13.76 12.88
C THR A 391 2.82 -14.52 11.57
N GLU A 392 3.49 -13.91 10.59
CA GLU A 392 3.80 -14.51 9.30
C GLU A 392 5.13 -15.30 9.28
N ASN A 393 5.87 -15.28 10.39
CA ASN A 393 7.12 -16.01 10.64
C ASN A 393 8.28 -15.64 9.71
N TRP A 394 8.53 -14.35 9.51
CA TRP A 394 9.70 -13.85 8.79
C TRP A 394 10.36 -12.67 9.52
N ASP A 395 11.66 -12.47 9.30
CA ASP A 395 12.44 -11.41 9.97
C ASP A 395 13.55 -10.91 9.04
N VAL A 396 13.33 -9.75 8.42
CA VAL A 396 14.27 -9.13 7.49
C VAL A 396 15.48 -8.57 8.23
N LEU A 397 15.29 -7.95 9.40
CA LEU A 397 16.39 -7.29 10.12
C LEU A 397 17.42 -8.29 10.65
N ASN A 398 17.00 -9.49 11.02
CA ASN A 398 17.90 -10.53 11.50
C ASN A 398 18.40 -11.45 10.38
N HIS A 399 17.56 -11.76 9.37
CA HIS A 399 17.97 -12.72 8.33
C HIS A 399 18.63 -12.07 7.12
N ALA A 400 18.23 -10.86 6.74
CA ALA A 400 18.73 -10.19 5.53
C ALA A 400 18.79 -8.65 5.62
N PRO A 401 19.48 -8.07 6.62
CA PRO A 401 19.58 -6.62 6.76
C PRO A 401 20.06 -5.88 5.48
N PRO A 402 21.01 -6.39 4.67
CA PRO A 402 21.39 -5.74 3.40
C PRO A 402 20.24 -5.59 2.39
N VAL A 403 19.22 -6.45 2.45
CA VAL A 403 18.04 -6.36 1.58
C VAL A 403 17.16 -5.18 2.01
N SER A 404 17.00 -4.97 3.33
CA SER A 404 16.30 -3.81 3.89
C SER A 404 17.04 -2.50 3.61
N GLU A 405 18.36 -2.47 3.79
CA GLU A 405 19.22 -1.31 3.45
C GLU A 405 19.05 -0.91 1.98
N ARG A 406 19.12 -1.89 1.09
CA ARG A 406 18.92 -1.69 -0.36
C ARG A 406 17.55 -1.08 -0.66
N GLU A 407 16.49 -1.57 -0.03
CA GLU A 407 15.13 -1.05 -0.21
C GLU A 407 14.98 0.39 0.30
N ILE A 408 15.47 0.66 1.51
CA ILE A 408 15.53 2.00 2.11
C ILE A 408 16.25 2.96 1.14
N ALA A 409 17.42 2.55 0.66
CA ALA A 409 18.21 3.35 -0.26
C ALA A 409 17.47 3.60 -1.58
N THR A 410 16.86 2.58 -2.21
CA THR A 410 16.22 2.79 -3.51
C THR A 410 14.93 3.60 -3.41
N LEU A 411 14.11 3.40 -2.39
CA LEU A 411 12.87 4.15 -2.20
C LEU A 411 13.14 5.61 -1.80
N GLY A 412 14.12 5.84 -0.92
CA GLY A 412 14.56 7.19 -0.57
C GLY A 412 15.15 7.97 -1.75
N HIS A 413 15.75 7.28 -2.74
CA HIS A 413 16.33 7.91 -3.93
C HIS A 413 15.42 7.92 -5.17
N MET A 414 14.11 7.76 -5.02
CA MET A 414 13.15 8.09 -6.08
C MET A 414 12.70 9.54 -5.95
N PHE A 415 12.69 10.29 -7.05
CA PHE A 415 12.38 11.72 -7.05
C PHE A 415 11.29 12.09 -8.06
N LEU A 416 10.47 13.07 -7.68
CA LEU A 416 9.65 13.85 -8.59
C LEU A 416 10.39 15.14 -8.91
N GLN A 417 10.51 15.47 -10.20
CA GLN A 417 11.02 16.76 -10.66
C GLN A 417 9.87 17.67 -11.08
N ASP A 418 9.90 18.91 -10.58
CA ASP A 418 9.02 20.00 -10.98
C ASP A 418 9.80 21.31 -11.19
N ALA A 419 9.08 22.43 -11.23
CA ALA A 419 9.68 23.76 -11.41
C ALA A 419 10.55 24.22 -10.24
N GLU A 420 10.36 23.68 -9.03
CA GLU A 420 11.12 24.03 -7.83
C GLU A 420 12.37 23.16 -7.65
N GLY A 421 12.44 22.02 -8.35
CA GLY A 421 13.59 21.14 -8.40
C GLY A 421 13.22 19.69 -8.16
N PHE A 422 14.07 18.98 -7.42
CA PHE A 422 13.85 17.57 -7.08
C PHE A 422 13.26 17.43 -5.69
N ARG A 423 12.13 16.73 -5.59
CA ARG A 423 11.50 16.33 -4.33
C ARG A 423 11.53 14.82 -4.20
N HIS A 424 11.76 14.31 -2.99
CA HIS A 424 11.62 12.86 -2.74
C HIS A 424 10.20 12.40 -3.09
N ALA A 425 10.09 11.23 -3.69
CA ALA A 425 8.80 10.61 -3.95
C ALA A 425 8.15 10.11 -2.65
N SER A 426 8.97 9.61 -1.73
CA SER A 426 8.59 9.22 -0.38
C SER A 426 8.78 10.37 0.61
N ALA A 427 7.85 10.53 1.54
CA ALA A 427 7.97 11.43 2.69
C ALA A 427 8.79 10.82 3.85
N GLY A 428 9.05 9.52 3.79
CA GLY A 428 9.78 8.77 4.83
C GLY A 428 9.24 7.37 5.06
N PRO A 429 9.87 6.59 5.96
CA PRO A 429 9.43 5.25 6.31
C PRO A 429 8.23 5.24 7.28
N LEU A 430 7.42 4.19 7.14
CA LEU A 430 6.57 3.65 8.19
C LEU A 430 7.10 2.25 8.54
N VAL A 431 7.59 2.04 9.76
CA VAL A 431 8.11 0.74 10.18
C VAL A 431 6.96 -0.23 10.39
N CYS A 432 6.92 -1.28 9.57
CA CYS A 432 5.91 -2.33 9.63
C CYS A 432 6.19 -3.23 10.84
N LEU A 433 5.19 -3.39 11.72
CA LEU A 433 5.24 -4.18 12.96
C LEU A 433 6.45 -3.84 13.83
N ALA A 434 6.43 -2.64 14.40
CA ALA A 434 7.56 -2.05 15.11
C ALA A 434 7.83 -2.65 16.52
N ASP A 435 7.27 -3.81 16.87
CA ASP A 435 7.55 -4.51 18.13
C ASP A 435 8.75 -5.46 18.02
N GLY A 436 9.47 -5.70 19.12
CA GLY A 436 10.59 -6.64 19.13
C GLY A 436 11.89 -6.16 18.45
N ILE A 437 11.92 -4.92 17.96
CA ILE A 437 13.11 -4.31 17.35
C ILE A 437 14.04 -3.79 18.45
N THR A 438 15.29 -4.25 18.45
CA THR A 438 16.29 -3.85 19.44
C THR A 438 16.83 -2.44 19.21
N ARG A 439 17.33 -1.78 20.26
CA ARG A 439 18.05 -0.48 20.17
C ARG A 439 19.12 -0.44 19.08
N SER A 440 19.85 -1.54 18.87
CA SER A 440 20.90 -1.61 17.85
C SER A 440 20.33 -1.60 16.43
N GLN A 441 19.23 -2.31 16.21
CA GLN A 441 18.51 -2.32 14.94
C GLN A 441 17.83 -0.97 14.67
N TRP A 442 17.25 -0.33 15.68
CA TRP A 442 16.71 1.03 15.55
C TRP A 442 17.79 2.04 15.15
N ARG A 443 18.96 1.98 15.77
CA ARG A 443 20.10 2.82 15.37
C ARG A 443 20.46 2.59 13.91
N TRP A 444 20.61 1.33 13.50
CA TRP A 444 20.94 0.95 12.13
C TRP A 444 19.91 1.44 11.11
N LEU A 445 18.61 1.29 11.41
CA LEU A 445 17.53 1.80 10.55
C LEU A 445 17.65 3.32 10.35
N ARG A 446 17.86 4.07 11.42
CA ARG A 446 17.98 5.55 11.35
C ARG A 446 19.20 5.99 10.55
N GLU A 447 20.34 5.32 10.70
CA GLU A 447 21.54 5.61 9.91
C GLU A 447 21.26 5.43 8.41
N ASN A 448 20.55 4.37 8.03
CA ASN A 448 20.13 4.13 6.65
C ASN A 448 19.09 5.14 6.16
N TRP A 449 18.12 5.52 6.98
CA TRP A 449 17.15 6.56 6.63
C TRP A 449 17.83 7.91 6.45
N GLN A 450 18.79 8.25 7.30
CA GLN A 450 19.58 9.45 7.11
C GLN A 450 20.30 9.41 5.76
N ALA A 451 21.01 8.32 5.45
CA ALA A 451 21.69 8.17 4.18
C ALA A 451 20.75 8.27 2.96
N ALA A 452 19.52 7.75 3.08
CA ALA A 452 18.55 7.71 1.99
C ALA A 452 17.80 9.04 1.75
N TYR A 453 17.61 9.85 2.79
CA TYR A 453 16.76 11.05 2.73
C TYR A 453 17.50 12.39 2.95
N GLU A 454 18.75 12.39 3.42
CA GLU A 454 19.48 13.64 3.73
C GLU A 454 19.78 14.49 2.48
N ARG A 455 19.82 13.89 1.28
CA ARG A 455 20.31 14.56 0.07
C ARG A 455 19.32 14.50 -1.08
N ARG A 456 19.21 15.64 -1.77
CA ARG A 456 18.51 15.78 -3.05
C ARG A 456 19.55 16.00 -4.16
N PRO A 457 19.37 15.40 -5.35
CA PRO A 457 20.29 15.64 -6.46
C PRO A 457 20.20 17.09 -6.92
N GLY A 458 21.34 17.73 -7.22
CA GLY A 458 21.35 19.01 -7.94
C GLY A 458 21.19 18.85 -9.45
N ARG A 459 21.50 17.65 -9.96
CA ARG A 459 21.38 17.25 -11.36
C ARG A 459 21.34 15.72 -11.44
N VAL A 460 20.67 15.21 -12.46
CA VAL A 460 20.59 13.78 -12.77
C VAL A 460 21.41 13.48 -14.03
N LEU A 461 22.15 12.38 -14.03
CA LEU A 461 22.90 11.91 -15.21
C LEU A 461 22.12 10.88 -16.04
N GLY A 462 21.17 10.20 -15.39
CA GLY A 462 20.25 9.29 -16.05
C GLY A 462 19.09 9.98 -16.77
N ALA A 463 18.19 9.19 -17.34
CA ALA A 463 17.02 9.71 -18.02
C ALA A 463 15.91 10.04 -17.01
N THR A 464 15.24 11.18 -17.23
CA THR A 464 14.02 11.54 -16.51
C THR A 464 12.83 10.90 -17.22
N VAL A 465 12.06 10.10 -16.49
CA VAL A 465 10.86 9.42 -17.03
C VAL A 465 9.72 10.41 -17.09
N VAL A 466 9.10 10.57 -18.27
CA VAL A 466 7.96 11.47 -18.47
C VAL A 466 6.68 10.77 -18.02
N TRP A 467 5.92 11.45 -17.16
CA TRP A 467 4.60 11.03 -16.72
C TRP A 467 3.52 11.98 -17.25
N SER A 468 2.43 11.42 -17.76
CA SER A 468 1.26 12.16 -18.24
C SER A 468 -0.02 11.51 -17.72
N GLU A 469 -0.93 12.35 -17.23
CA GLU A 469 -2.26 11.94 -16.79
C GLU A 469 -3.11 11.49 -17.97
N ALA A 470 -3.08 12.22 -19.09
CA ALA A 470 -3.82 11.84 -20.29
C ALA A 470 -3.35 10.49 -20.85
N ALA A 471 -2.05 10.22 -20.83
CA ALA A 471 -1.52 8.92 -21.20
C ALA A 471 -1.90 7.81 -20.20
N LEU A 472 -2.10 8.11 -18.91
CA LEU A 472 -2.63 7.14 -17.94
C LEU A 472 -4.06 6.74 -18.29
N GLU A 473 -4.92 7.72 -18.60
CA GLU A 473 -6.30 7.45 -19.03
C GLU A 473 -6.35 6.62 -20.32
N ALA A 474 -5.51 6.98 -21.29
CA ALA A 474 -5.39 6.24 -22.54
C ALA A 474 -4.87 4.81 -22.31
N GLU A 475 -3.92 4.62 -21.39
CA GLU A 475 -3.37 3.32 -21.02
C GLU A 475 -4.42 2.40 -20.39
N ILE A 476 -5.22 2.91 -19.45
CA ILE A 476 -6.32 2.18 -18.81
C ILE A 476 -7.32 1.68 -19.87
N ALA A 477 -7.60 2.47 -20.91
CA ALA A 477 -8.48 2.07 -21.99
C ALA A 477 -7.80 1.12 -23.01
N ASP A 478 -6.51 1.28 -23.28
CA ASP A 478 -5.74 0.51 -24.28
C ASP A 478 -5.39 -0.89 -23.78
N TYR A 479 -5.16 -1.06 -22.47
CA TYR A 479 -4.63 -2.30 -21.89
C TYR A 479 -5.57 -3.51 -21.98
N PRO A 480 -6.85 -3.46 -21.55
CA PRO A 480 -7.72 -4.64 -21.56
C PRO A 480 -7.80 -5.39 -22.89
N PRO A 481 -7.98 -4.72 -24.05
CA PRO A 481 -8.08 -5.43 -25.33
C PRO A 481 -6.73 -5.90 -25.90
N ARG A 482 -5.60 -5.35 -25.44
CA ARG A 482 -4.29 -5.57 -26.09
C ARG A 482 -3.25 -6.27 -25.22
N ARG A 483 -3.38 -6.22 -23.90
CA ARG A 483 -2.46 -6.88 -22.93
C ARG A 483 -0.98 -6.56 -23.18
N VAL A 484 -0.71 -5.30 -23.50
CA VAL A 484 0.62 -4.77 -23.82
C VAL A 484 1.34 -4.28 -22.57
N LEU A 485 2.68 -4.20 -22.62
CA LEU A 485 3.48 -3.68 -21.51
C LEU A 485 3.05 -2.26 -21.14
N THR A 486 2.86 -2.03 -19.85
CA THR A 486 2.51 -0.72 -19.29
C THR A 486 3.72 0.19 -19.18
N ARG A 487 3.52 1.49 -19.08
CA ARG A 487 4.56 2.49 -18.86
C ARG A 487 5.34 2.21 -17.59
N HIS A 488 4.65 1.83 -16.52
CA HIS A 488 5.24 1.37 -15.26
C HIS A 488 6.16 0.19 -15.53
N LYS A 489 5.67 -0.85 -16.23
CA LYS A 489 6.47 -2.06 -16.43
C LYS A 489 7.69 -1.83 -17.32
N ILE A 490 7.58 -0.98 -18.34
CA ILE A 490 8.71 -0.58 -19.19
C ILE A 490 9.79 0.10 -18.34
N ALA A 491 9.41 1.08 -17.50
CA ALA A 491 10.36 1.81 -16.68
C ALA A 491 11.02 0.91 -15.61
N SER A 492 10.24 0.07 -14.94
CA SER A 492 10.72 -0.92 -13.97
C SER A 492 11.70 -1.91 -14.60
N GLU A 493 11.38 -2.43 -15.80
CA GLU A 493 12.25 -3.38 -16.50
C GLU A 493 13.57 -2.72 -16.93
N LEU A 494 13.53 -1.49 -17.43
CA LEU A 494 14.75 -0.76 -17.78
C LEU A 494 15.63 -0.50 -16.56
N GLN A 495 15.04 -0.12 -15.42
CA GLN A 495 15.78 0.05 -14.17
C GLN A 495 16.38 -1.27 -13.70
N ARG A 496 15.65 -2.37 -13.82
CA ARG A 496 16.12 -3.73 -13.52
C ARG A 496 17.32 -4.14 -14.38
N ARG A 497 17.38 -3.68 -15.63
CA ARG A 497 18.49 -3.91 -16.57
C ARG A 497 19.67 -2.94 -16.39
N GLY A 498 19.65 -2.10 -15.35
CA GLY A 498 20.73 -1.17 -15.03
C GLY A 498 20.53 0.25 -15.58
N GLY A 499 19.34 0.56 -16.11
CA GLY A 499 18.99 1.92 -16.50
C GLY A 499 19.00 2.86 -15.29
N PRO A 500 19.74 3.99 -15.33
CA PRO A 500 19.76 4.96 -14.24
C PRO A 500 18.48 5.79 -14.27
N LEU A 501 17.38 5.22 -13.78
CA LEU A 501 16.07 5.86 -13.77
C LEU A 501 15.64 6.08 -12.32
N GLN A 502 15.86 7.29 -11.81
CA GLN A 502 15.50 7.67 -10.43
C GLN A 502 14.49 8.82 -10.38
N VAL A 503 14.25 9.48 -11.52
CA VAL A 503 13.46 10.71 -11.56
C VAL A 503 12.30 10.57 -12.52
N VAL A 504 11.12 10.97 -12.06
CA VAL A 504 9.92 11.17 -12.87
C VAL A 504 9.63 12.67 -12.95
N ALA A 505 9.24 13.16 -14.12
CA ALA A 505 8.72 14.51 -14.29
C ALA A 505 7.33 14.44 -14.90
N ARG A 506 6.39 15.23 -14.35
CA ARG A 506 5.09 15.43 -14.99
C ARG A 506 5.28 16.26 -16.26
N ILE A 507 4.49 15.97 -17.29
CA ILE A 507 4.63 16.58 -18.61
C ILE A 507 4.48 18.11 -18.59
N GLU A 508 3.71 18.67 -17.64
CA GLU A 508 3.61 20.11 -17.47
C GLU A 508 4.91 20.79 -17.02
N HIS A 509 5.84 20.04 -16.42
CA HIS A 509 7.10 20.56 -15.87
C HIS A 509 8.32 20.33 -16.78
N LEU A 510 8.12 19.88 -18.03
CA LEU A 510 9.23 19.63 -18.96
C LEU A 510 10.14 20.85 -19.19
N ASP A 511 9.60 22.06 -19.09
CA ASP A 511 10.36 23.31 -19.28
C ASP A 511 11.42 23.51 -18.16
N ALA A 512 11.23 22.89 -17.00
CA ALA A 512 12.19 22.87 -15.89
C ALA A 512 13.13 21.64 -15.94
N THR A 513 12.80 20.64 -16.76
CA THR A 513 13.60 19.43 -16.91
C THR A 513 14.82 19.67 -17.80
N ARG A 514 15.93 19.00 -17.50
CA ARG A 514 17.19 19.08 -18.25
C ARG A 514 17.75 17.68 -18.45
N GLY A 515 18.44 17.45 -19.57
CA GLY A 515 19.04 16.15 -19.88
C GLY A 515 18.08 15.22 -20.61
N CYS A 516 18.38 13.93 -20.63
CA CYS A 516 17.65 12.93 -21.40
C CYS A 516 16.23 12.71 -20.86
N LEU A 517 15.23 12.68 -21.74
CA LEU A 517 13.88 12.20 -21.42
C LEU A 517 13.73 10.74 -21.82
N LEU A 518 13.04 9.96 -20.99
CA LEU A 518 12.49 8.66 -21.36
C LEU A 518 10.96 8.75 -21.38
N VAL A 519 10.36 8.44 -22.52
CA VAL A 519 8.93 8.55 -22.77
C VAL A 519 8.39 7.14 -23.07
N PRO A 520 7.94 6.41 -22.05
CA PRO A 520 7.32 5.11 -22.27
C PRO A 520 5.93 5.29 -22.87
N ARG A 521 5.59 4.45 -23.86
CA ARG A 521 4.33 4.45 -24.61
C ARG A 521 3.95 5.85 -25.16
N PRO A 522 4.81 6.49 -25.97
CA PRO A 522 4.55 7.82 -26.54
C PRO A 522 3.24 7.87 -27.35
N GLU A 523 2.79 6.74 -27.91
CA GLU A 523 1.56 6.68 -28.70
C GLU A 523 0.28 6.85 -27.88
N LEU A 524 0.38 6.84 -26.54
CA LEU A 524 -0.73 7.14 -25.65
C LEU A 524 -0.84 8.63 -25.32
N LEU A 525 0.18 9.44 -25.66
CA LEU A 525 0.14 10.88 -25.45
C LEU A 525 -0.83 11.54 -26.45
N PRO A 526 -1.64 12.51 -26.01
CA PRO A 526 -2.35 13.40 -26.92
C PRO A 526 -1.39 14.12 -27.87
N PRO A 527 -1.82 14.51 -29.09
CA PRO A 527 -0.94 15.14 -30.07
C PRO A 527 -0.16 16.37 -29.57
N ALA A 528 -0.78 17.21 -28.72
CA ALA A 528 -0.14 18.38 -28.14
C ALA A 528 0.97 18.02 -27.14
N GLU A 529 0.74 17.01 -26.31
CA GLU A 529 1.72 16.48 -25.35
C GLU A 529 2.88 15.78 -26.06
N LEU A 530 2.58 14.97 -27.08
CA LEU A 530 3.59 14.32 -27.91
C LEU A 530 4.48 15.35 -28.61
N SER A 531 3.89 16.39 -29.21
CA SER A 531 4.66 17.46 -29.87
C SER A 531 5.57 18.17 -28.86
N ARG A 532 5.04 18.52 -27.67
CA ARG A 532 5.83 19.13 -26.60
C ARG A 532 7.02 18.28 -26.17
N VAL A 533 6.84 16.97 -26.09
CA VAL A 533 7.92 16.02 -25.75
C VAL A 533 8.97 15.96 -26.86
N LEU A 534 8.55 15.89 -28.13
CA LEU A 534 9.47 15.79 -29.27
C LEU A 534 10.22 17.09 -29.55
N ASP A 535 9.60 18.24 -29.29
CA ASP A 535 10.20 19.57 -29.43
C ASP A 535 11.08 19.96 -28.22
N TYR A 536 11.28 19.06 -27.25
CA TYR A 536 12.02 19.32 -26.03
C TYR A 536 13.47 19.76 -26.31
N PRO A 537 13.87 20.99 -25.97
CA PRO A 537 15.14 21.56 -26.44
C PRO A 537 16.31 21.30 -25.49
N HIS A 538 16.08 20.64 -24.35
CA HIS A 538 17.07 20.55 -23.26
C HIS A 538 17.79 19.19 -23.16
N GLY A 539 17.66 18.33 -24.17
CA GLY A 539 18.35 17.05 -24.24
C GLY A 539 17.71 16.07 -25.21
N PRO A 540 18.29 14.86 -25.34
CA PRO A 540 17.73 13.82 -26.19
C PRO A 540 16.42 13.27 -25.61
N VAL A 541 15.55 12.80 -26.50
CA VAL A 541 14.28 12.17 -26.15
C VAL A 541 14.32 10.71 -26.60
N VAL A 542 14.20 9.79 -25.65
CA VAL A 542 14.13 8.35 -25.89
C VAL A 542 12.68 7.92 -25.75
N THR A 543 12.12 7.34 -26.80
CA THR A 543 10.76 6.80 -26.78
C THR A 543 10.79 5.28 -26.85
N ILE A 544 9.91 4.62 -26.09
CA ILE A 544 9.75 3.16 -26.14
C ILE A 544 8.25 2.87 -26.18
N GLY A 545 7.75 2.38 -27.31
CA GLY A 545 6.34 2.13 -27.54
C GLY A 545 6.13 1.08 -28.63
N ARG A 546 4.87 0.94 -29.08
CA ARG A 546 4.53 -0.03 -30.12
C ARG A 546 5.06 0.38 -31.49
N GLN A 547 5.63 -0.57 -32.23
CA GLN A 547 6.22 -0.32 -33.57
C GLN A 547 5.21 0.11 -34.62
N ALA A 548 3.96 -0.34 -34.50
CA ALA A 548 2.89 -0.06 -35.45
C ALA A 548 2.15 1.26 -35.19
N ALA A 549 2.58 2.05 -34.20
CA ALA A 549 1.99 3.37 -33.95
C ALA A 549 2.52 4.40 -34.95
N THR A 550 1.64 5.28 -35.44
CA THR A 550 2.04 6.40 -36.30
C THR A 550 2.77 7.45 -35.47
N LEU A 551 4.06 7.22 -35.26
CA LEU A 551 4.99 8.17 -34.65
C LEU A 551 5.85 8.80 -35.75
N PRO A 552 6.40 10.01 -35.55
CA PRO A 552 7.47 10.52 -36.39
C PRO A 552 8.60 9.50 -36.50
N ALA A 553 9.27 9.46 -37.65
CA ALA A 553 10.37 8.52 -37.87
C ALA A 553 11.43 8.70 -36.77
N PRO A 554 11.74 7.66 -35.98
CA PRO A 554 12.70 7.80 -34.90
C PRO A 554 14.12 7.86 -35.47
N ASP A 555 15.02 8.58 -34.79
CA ASP A 555 16.45 8.58 -35.13
C ASP A 555 17.09 7.17 -34.99
N LEU A 556 16.52 6.33 -34.12
CA LEU A 556 16.89 4.94 -33.89
C LEU A 556 15.63 4.08 -33.71
N SER A 557 15.54 2.98 -34.43
CA SER A 557 14.44 2.00 -34.30
C SER A 557 15.01 0.64 -33.89
N PHE A 558 14.35 -0.02 -32.93
CA PHE A 558 14.62 -1.39 -32.54
C PHE A 558 13.46 -2.26 -32.97
N ALA A 559 13.70 -3.45 -33.52
CA ALA A 559 12.65 -4.43 -33.80
C ALA A 559 12.31 -5.21 -32.51
N ASP A 560 11.02 -5.39 -32.22
CA ASP A 560 10.55 -6.25 -31.14
C ASP A 560 10.97 -7.65 -31.56
N GLY A 561 11.86 -8.27 -30.78
CA GLY A 561 12.03 -9.71 -30.86
C GLY A 561 10.67 -10.39 -30.57
N PRO A 562 10.49 -11.68 -30.94
CA PRO A 562 9.35 -12.43 -30.44
C PRO A 562 9.33 -12.21 -28.92
N GLY A 563 8.24 -11.62 -28.41
CA GLY A 563 8.09 -11.38 -26.99
C GLY A 563 8.35 -12.69 -26.23
N PRO A 564 8.65 -12.63 -24.92
CA PRO A 564 8.77 -13.85 -24.13
C PRO A 564 7.53 -14.73 -24.38
N GLU A 565 7.73 -16.01 -24.72
CA GLU A 565 6.66 -17.00 -24.62
C GLU A 565 6.18 -16.95 -23.17
N GLN A 566 4.96 -16.43 -22.96
CA GLN A 566 4.34 -16.30 -21.63
C GLN A 566 3.56 -17.55 -21.27
#